data_AF-A0A2S9GF61-F1
#
_entry.id   AF-A0A2S9GF61-F1
#
_cell.length_a   1.000
_cell.length_b   1.000
_cell.length_c   1.000
_cell.angle_alpha   90.00
_cell.angle_beta   90.00
_cell.angle_gamma   90.00
#
_symmetry.space_group_name_H-M   'P 1'
#
loop_
_entity.id
_entity.type
_entity.pdbx_description
1 polymer ?
#
loop_
_entity_poly.entity_id
_entity_poly.type
_entity_poly.pdbx_seq_one_letter_code
_entity_poly.pdbx_strand_id
1 'polypeptide(L)'
;LGSALTADLGVSFRNGDPVTVTLLERLPATLSLGIAGIVIAFAIALPAGVYSALREGRISDAIVRITSQFGVSIPDFWMGILLI
;
A
#
# COMPACT_ATOMS: atom_id res chain seq x y z
N LEU A 1 -21.31 -6.06 -19.92
CA LEU A 1 -20.52 -4.88 -19.49
C LEU A 1 -21.40 -3.69 -19.09
N GLY A 2 -22.57 -3.46 -19.70
CA GLY A 2 -23.46 -2.33 -19.38
C GLY A 2 -23.86 -2.19 -17.91
N SER A 3 -24.24 -3.27 -17.22
CA SER A 3 -24.69 -3.21 -15.82
C SER A 3 -23.57 -2.92 -14.81
N ALA A 4 -22.34 -3.37 -15.06
CA ALA A 4 -21.20 -3.11 -14.18
C ALA A 4 -20.83 -1.61 -14.15
N LEU A 5 -21.00 -0.92 -15.28
CA LEU A 5 -20.79 0.53 -15.38
C LEU A 5 -21.90 1.33 -14.67
N THR A 6 -23.05 0.72 -14.40
CA THR A 6 -24.14 1.29 -13.58
C THR A 6 -24.08 0.83 -12.12
N ALA A 7 -22.90 0.37 -11.65
CA ALA A 7 -22.66 -0.13 -10.31
C ALA A 7 -23.46 -1.40 -9.92
N ASP A 8 -24.03 -2.11 -10.89
CA ASP A 8 -24.61 -3.43 -10.69
C ASP A 8 -23.56 -4.50 -11.00
N LEU A 9 -22.91 -4.96 -9.92
CA LEU A 9 -21.88 -6.00 -9.94
C LEU A 9 -22.46 -7.42 -9.80
N GLY A 10 -23.79 -7.55 -9.75
CA GLY A 10 -24.47 -8.82 -9.52
C GLY A 10 -24.33 -9.36 -8.10
N VAL A 11 -24.52 -10.67 -7.97
CA VAL A 11 -24.61 -11.38 -6.68
C VAL A 11 -23.39 -12.26 -6.46
N SER A 12 -22.88 -12.29 -5.23
CA SER A 12 -21.76 -13.12 -4.82
C SER A 12 -22.11 -14.61 -4.90
N PHE A 13 -21.32 -15.40 -5.62
CA PHE A 13 -21.45 -16.86 -5.68
C PHE A 13 -21.19 -17.57 -4.34
N ARG A 14 -20.52 -16.89 -3.40
CA ARG A 14 -20.16 -17.48 -2.10
C ARG A 14 -21.20 -17.23 -1.03
N ASN A 15 -21.74 -16.01 -0.98
CA ASN A 15 -22.58 -15.55 0.12
C ASN A 15 -24.03 -15.24 -0.30
N GLY A 16 -24.32 -15.10 -1.60
CA GLY A 16 -25.65 -14.73 -2.09
C GLY A 16 -26.00 -13.23 -1.96
N ASP A 17 -25.09 -12.41 -1.43
CA ASP A 17 -25.30 -10.96 -1.27
C ASP A 17 -24.92 -10.17 -2.53
N PRO A 18 -25.51 -8.98 -2.78
CA PRO A 18 -25.06 -8.08 -3.83
C PRO A 18 -23.60 -7.68 -3.64
N VAL A 19 -22.77 -7.88 -4.66
CA VAL A 19 -21.31 -7.63 -4.60
C VAL A 19 -21.01 -6.17 -4.27
N THR A 20 -21.83 -5.24 -4.79
CA THR A 20 -21.71 -3.80 -4.55
C THR A 20 -21.82 -3.46 -3.06
N VAL A 21 -22.70 -4.13 -2.31
CA VAL A 21 -22.87 -3.89 -0.86
C VAL A 21 -21.62 -4.35 -0.12
N THR A 22 -21.19 -5.59 -0.34
CA THR A 22 -20.00 -6.17 0.30
C THR A 22 -18.72 -5.36 -0.01
N LEU A 23 -18.61 -4.80 -1.21
CA LEU A 23 -17.49 -3.94 -1.59
C LEU A 23 -17.52 -2.61 -0.82
N LEU A 24 -18.68 -1.97 -0.73
CA LEU A 24 -18.86 -0.70 -0.01
C LEU A 24 -18.61 -0.85 1.50
N GLU A 25 -18.91 -2.00 2.08
CA GLU A 25 -18.60 -2.28 3.49
C GLU A 25 -17.09 -2.41 3.76
N ARG A 26 -16.33 -2.96 2.81
CA ARG A 26 -14.88 -3.18 2.96
C ARG A 26 -14.03 -2.00 2.51
N LEU A 27 -14.53 -1.21 1.56
CA LEU A 27 -13.86 -0.05 0.98
C LEU A 27 -13.29 0.91 2.03
N PRO A 28 -14.04 1.33 3.06
CA PRO A 28 -13.54 2.25 4.08
C PRO A 28 -12.30 1.71 4.82
N ALA A 29 -12.26 0.41 5.10
CA ALA A 29 -11.13 -0.21 5.77
C ALA A 29 -9.88 -0.26 4.87
N THR A 30 -10.05 -0.60 3.59
CA THR A 30 -8.93 -0.58 2.63
C THR A 30 -8.41 0.84 2.42
N LEU A 31 -9.31 1.83 2.30
CA LEU A 31 -8.94 3.23 2.14
C LEU A 31 -8.22 3.78 3.37
N SER A 32 -8.72 3.50 4.57
CA SER A 32 -8.08 3.97 5.80
C SER A 32 -6.68 3.39 5.96
N LEU A 33 -6.51 2.08 5.71
CA LEU A 33 -5.21 1.42 5.74
C LEU A 33 -4.27 1.97 4.66
N GLY A 34 -4.74 2.13 3.43
CA GLY A 34 -3.95 2.67 2.32
C GLY A 34 -3.49 4.11 2.56
N ILE A 35 -4.40 4.98 3.02
CA ILE A 35 -4.09 6.38 3.33
C ILE A 35 -3.09 6.46 4.49
N ALA A 36 -3.31 5.72 5.57
CA ALA A 36 -2.38 5.68 6.69
C ALA A 36 -0.98 5.22 6.25
N GLY A 37 -0.93 4.16 5.41
CA GLY A 37 0.33 3.68 4.82
C GLY A 37 1.04 4.76 4.00
N ILE A 38 0.32 5.47 3.12
CA ILE A 38 0.89 6.57 2.32
C ILE A 38 1.43 7.70 3.22
N VAL A 39 0.68 8.10 4.25
CA VAL A 39 1.11 9.16 5.17
C VAL A 39 2.40 8.77 5.87
N ILE A 40 2.48 7.55 6.41
CA ILE A 40 3.69 7.03 7.06
C ILE A 40 4.85 6.95 6.07
N ALA A 41 4.59 6.42 4.86
CA ALA A 41 5.59 6.32 3.81
C ALA A 41 6.17 7.70 3.45
N PHE A 42 5.35 8.72 3.27
CA PHE A 42 5.82 10.08 2.99
C PHE A 42 6.55 10.70 4.17
N ALA A 43 6.07 10.50 5.39
CA ALA A 43 6.70 11.03 6.59
C ALA A 43 8.14 10.50 6.79
N ILE A 44 8.43 9.29 6.30
CA ILE A 44 9.75 8.65 6.46
C ILE A 44 10.59 8.80 5.18
N ALA A 45 10.03 8.44 4.02
CA ALA A 45 10.76 8.38 2.76
C ALA A 45 11.14 9.76 2.24
N LEU A 46 10.30 10.79 2.41
CA LEU A 46 10.64 12.14 1.94
C LEU A 46 11.84 12.72 2.71
N PRO A 47 11.85 12.77 4.06
CA PRO A 47 13.02 13.28 4.78
C PRO A 47 14.27 12.43 4.54
N ALA A 48 14.15 11.11 4.53
CA ALA A 48 15.27 10.22 4.27
C ALA A 48 15.85 10.43 2.86
N GLY A 49 15.00 10.53 1.84
CA GLY A 49 15.40 10.77 0.46
C GLY A 49 16.05 12.14 0.27
N VAL A 50 15.46 13.21 0.82
CA VAL A 50 16.04 14.57 0.77
C VAL A 50 17.38 14.59 1.50
N TYR A 51 17.48 13.96 2.67
CA TYR A 51 18.74 13.88 3.42
C TYR A 51 19.83 13.11 2.66
N SER A 52 19.48 12.01 2.00
CA SER A 52 20.36 11.22 1.14
C SER A 52 20.88 12.06 -0.02
N ALA A 53 19.98 12.77 -0.71
CA ALA A 53 20.31 13.60 -1.87
C ALA A 53 21.26 14.76 -1.50
N LEU A 54 21.07 15.40 -0.34
CA LEU A 54 21.96 16.46 0.14
C LEU A 54 23.35 15.95 0.59
N ARG A 55 23.50 14.64 0.79
CA ARG A 55 24.73 13.99 1.29
C ARG A 55 25.21 12.89 0.36
N GLU A 56 24.97 13.06 -0.92
CA GLU A 56 25.32 12.09 -1.97
C GLU A 56 26.78 11.61 -1.82
N GLY A 57 26.98 10.30 -1.95
CA GLY A 57 28.30 9.67 -1.86
C GLY A 57 28.85 9.48 -0.45
N ARG A 58 28.14 9.94 0.60
CA ARG A 58 28.50 9.63 2.00
C ARG A 58 27.94 8.28 2.43
N ILE A 59 28.51 7.72 3.49
CA ILE A 59 28.02 6.48 4.11
C ILE A 59 26.53 6.56 4.47
N SER A 60 26.06 7.73 4.92
CA SER A 60 24.64 7.93 5.23
C SER A 60 23.73 7.80 4.00
N ASP A 61 24.18 8.23 2.83
CA ASP A 61 23.45 8.06 1.58
C ASP A 61 23.44 6.58 1.16
N ALA A 62 24.58 5.90 1.27
CA ALA A 62 24.68 4.46 1.01
C ALA A 62 23.72 3.64 1.89
N ILE A 63 23.62 3.95 3.18
CA ILE A 63 22.70 3.27 4.11
C ILE A 63 21.25 3.45 3.65
N VAL A 64 20.81 4.68 3.39
CA VAL A 64 19.44 4.96 2.95
C VAL A 64 19.13 4.20 1.65
N ARG A 65 20.02 4.26 0.66
CA ARG A 65 19.84 3.57 -0.62
C ARG A 65 19.76 2.05 -0.47
N ILE A 66 20.63 1.45 0.34
CA ILE A 66 20.64 0.01 0.60
C ILE A 66 19.34 -0.41 1.29
N THR A 67 18.94 0.29 2.36
CA THR A 67 17.70 -0.02 3.08
C THR A 67 16.47 0.13 2.18
N SER A 68 16.42 1.17 1.33
CA SER A 68 15.35 1.32 0.33
C SER A 68 15.32 0.15 -0.65
N GLN A 69 16.48 -0.29 -1.14
CA GLN A 69 16.55 -1.42 -2.07
C GLN A 69 16.06 -2.72 -1.42
N PHE A 70 16.43 -2.98 -0.17
CA PHE A 70 15.90 -4.13 0.58
C PHE A 70 14.38 -4.07 0.70
N GLY A 71 13.82 -2.93 1.08
CA GLY A 71 12.37 -2.76 1.19
C GLY A 71 11.61 -3.05 -0.10
N VAL A 72 12.11 -2.58 -1.24
CA VAL A 72 11.47 -2.79 -2.55
C VAL A 72 11.63 -4.23 -3.05
N SER A 73 12.68 -4.94 -2.62
CA SER A 73 12.99 -6.28 -3.11
C SER A 73 12.29 -7.38 -2.33
N ILE A 74 11.75 -7.08 -1.15
CA ILE A 74 11.02 -8.04 -0.31
C ILE A 74 9.57 -8.14 -0.79
N PRO A 75 9.04 -9.36 -1.04
CA PRO A 75 7.63 -9.53 -1.36
C PRO A 75 6.69 -9.12 -0.21
N ASP A 76 5.60 -8.41 -0.52
CA ASP A 76 4.66 -7.87 0.48
C ASP A 76 4.07 -8.94 1.41
N PHE A 77 3.75 -10.13 0.87
CA PHE A 77 3.21 -11.22 1.68
C PHE A 77 4.20 -11.71 2.75
N TRP A 78 5.50 -11.68 2.43
CA TRP A 78 6.55 -12.12 3.35
C TRP A 78 6.70 -11.11 4.48
N MET A 79 6.64 -9.82 4.14
CA MET A 79 6.63 -8.74 5.13
C MET A 79 5.42 -8.82 6.06
N GLY A 80 4.24 -9.14 5.52
CA GLY A 80 3.03 -9.35 6.32
C GLY A 80 3.17 -10.50 7.33
N ILE A 81 3.86 -11.58 6.97
CA ILE A 81 4.12 -12.72 7.88
C ILE A 81 5.13 -12.35 8.98
N LEU A 82 6.17 -11.55 8.67
CA LEU A 82 7.19 -11.15 9.66
C LEU A 82 6.70 -10.18 10.73
N LEU A 83 5.66 -9.40 10.42
CA LEU A 83 5.11 -8.37 11.31
C LEU A 83 4.01 -8.89 12.25
N ILE A 84 3.63 -10.16 12.12
CA ILE A 84 2.71 -10.88 13.00
C ILE A 84 3.53 -11.75 13.96
#